data_AF-A0A3B0PXZ3-F1
#
_entry.id   AF-A0A3B0PXZ3-F1
#
_cell.length_a   1.000
_cell.length_b   1.000
_cell.length_c   1.000
_cell.angle_alpha   90.00
_cell.angle_beta   90.00
_cell.angle_gamma   90.00
#
_symmetry.space_group_name_H-M   'P 1'
#
loop_
_entity.id
_entity.type
_entity.pdbx_description
1 polymer ?
#
loop_
_entity_poly.entity_id
_entity_poly.type
_entity_poly.pdbx_seq_one_letter_code
_entity_poly.pdbx_strand_id
1 'polypeptide(L)'
;MIADSGARGNISNFTQLFGMRGLMSKSYNYDQKIKSQVIRDTIEVPIKHSFIEGLTINEYFNSSYGARKGMTDIAMKTSKSGYMTRKLVDAAQEVIINDSDCNTNKGIVVSVVSTITNSLDGGVVETLSERIVTRYTIDPIYDEKTKELLVDADTLITSELAEKIAKANVTKALIRSPIYCQSTKGLCQKCFGNDLTTNDLVQIGTAIGVIAAQSIGEPGTQLTMRTFHTGGTANEGNITQGFERLKQIFDVVSPKEW
;
A
#
# COMPACT_ATOMS: atom_id res chain seq x y z
N MET A 1 16.94 24.99 2.17
CA MET A 1 17.78 24.38 1.12
C MET A 1 17.80 22.85 1.20
N ILE A 2 18.34 22.22 2.26
CA ILE A 2 18.45 20.74 2.32
C ILE A 2 17.09 20.01 2.44
N ALA A 3 16.16 20.55 3.23
CA ALA A 3 14.82 19.98 3.37
C ALA A 3 13.98 20.17 2.10
N ASP A 4 14.06 21.38 1.55
CA ASP A 4 13.30 21.84 0.39
C ASP A 4 13.75 21.14 -0.91
N SER A 5 15.03 20.75 -0.99
CA SER A 5 15.57 19.97 -2.10
C SER A 5 15.22 18.47 -2.04
N GLY A 6 14.50 18.02 -1.01
CA GLY A 6 14.15 16.60 -0.81
C GLY A 6 15.33 15.67 -0.48
N ALA A 7 16.53 16.22 -0.28
CA ALA A 7 17.73 15.43 -0.04
C ALA A 7 17.68 14.71 1.32
N ARG A 8 17.37 15.44 2.40
CA ARG A 8 17.16 14.86 3.74
C ARG A 8 16.47 15.83 4.68
N GLY A 9 15.52 15.33 5.45
CA GLY A 9 14.86 16.06 6.53
C GLY A 9 13.44 16.50 6.16
N ASN A 10 12.54 16.36 7.12
CA ASN A 10 11.15 16.76 7.01
C ASN A 10 10.90 17.99 7.90
N ILE A 11 9.87 18.80 7.60
CA ILE A 11 9.42 19.93 8.41
C ILE A 11 9.25 19.51 9.88
N SER A 12 8.71 18.32 10.14
CA SER A 12 8.57 17.76 11.50
C SER A 12 9.91 17.63 12.24
N ASN A 13 11.01 17.32 11.55
CA ASN A 13 12.35 17.27 12.15
C ASN A 13 12.84 18.67 12.49
N PHE A 14 12.60 19.66 11.62
CA PHE A 14 12.97 21.06 11.89
C PHE A 14 12.18 21.65 13.05
N THR A 15 10.88 21.33 13.16
CA THR A 15 10.05 21.73 14.30
C THR A 15 10.60 21.19 15.62
N GLN A 16 11.11 19.96 15.65
CA GLN A 16 11.73 19.40 16.86
C GLN A 16 13.10 20.03 17.19
N LEU A 17 13.84 20.49 16.18
CA LEU A 17 15.15 21.13 16.36
C LEU A 17 15.06 22.56 16.88
N PHE A 18 14.18 23.39 16.29
CA PHE A 18 14.10 24.82 16.56
C PHE A 18 12.84 25.26 17.31
N GLY A 19 11.77 24.45 17.28
CA GLY A 19 10.46 24.80 17.85
C GLY A 19 10.21 24.08 19.17
N MET A 20 9.33 23.09 19.16
CA MET A 20 9.07 22.26 20.32
C MET A 20 9.06 20.79 19.92
N ARG A 21 9.52 19.92 20.84
CA ARG A 21 9.51 18.48 20.60
C ARG A 21 8.10 17.88 20.67
N GLY A 22 7.21 18.47 21.46
CA GLY A 22 5.78 18.13 21.48
C GLY A 22 5.44 16.94 22.39
N LEU A 23 4.36 16.24 22.05
CA LEU A 23 3.81 15.14 22.84
C LEU A 23 4.46 13.81 22.48
N MET A 24 4.82 13.03 23.51
CA MET A 24 5.44 11.70 23.37
C MET A 24 4.43 10.59 23.60
N SER A 25 4.66 9.46 22.95
CA SER A 25 3.91 8.22 23.19
C SER A 25 4.31 7.54 24.51
N LYS A 26 3.35 6.91 25.17
CA LYS A 26 3.59 6.06 26.35
C LYS A 26 4.22 4.73 25.91
N SER A 27 5.12 4.22 26.76
CA SER A 27 5.75 2.91 26.53
C SER A 27 4.87 1.74 26.92
N TYR A 28 3.91 1.94 27.83
CA TYR A 28 3.09 0.87 28.39
C TYR A 28 1.67 1.36 28.69
N ASN A 29 0.68 0.64 28.17
CA ASN A 29 -0.74 0.86 28.43
C ASN A 29 -1.11 0.15 29.75
N TYR A 30 -0.76 0.73 30.90
CA TYR A 30 -1.16 0.16 32.21
C TYR A 30 -2.68 0.23 32.43
N ASP A 31 -3.39 1.12 31.72
CA ASP A 31 -4.76 1.51 32.08
C ASP A 31 -5.80 1.41 30.95
N GLN A 32 -5.74 0.36 30.13
CA GLN A 32 -6.82 0.09 29.15
C GLN A 32 -7.66 -1.13 29.57
N LYS A 33 -8.43 -0.97 30.64
CA LYS A 33 -9.70 -1.70 30.81
C LYS A 33 -10.90 -0.94 30.22
N ILE A 34 -10.69 0.26 29.69
CA ILE A 34 -11.77 1.12 29.21
C ILE A 34 -11.96 0.94 27.71
N LYS A 35 -13.16 0.50 27.32
CA LYS A 35 -13.67 0.50 25.95
C LYS A 35 -13.76 1.95 25.44
N SER A 36 -12.69 2.48 24.85
CA SER A 36 -12.74 3.74 24.10
C SER A 36 -12.18 3.55 22.69
N GLN A 37 -12.85 4.14 21.70
CA GLN A 37 -12.49 4.07 20.28
C GLN A 37 -11.12 4.70 19.95
N VAL A 38 -10.54 5.47 20.87
CA VAL A 38 -9.26 6.17 20.69
C VAL A 38 -8.29 5.74 21.76
N ILE A 39 -7.29 4.94 21.37
CA ILE A 39 -6.17 4.56 22.23
C ILE A 39 -5.34 5.84 22.48
N ARG A 40 -5.54 6.48 23.64
CA ARG A 40 -4.70 7.60 24.10
C ARG A 40 -3.36 7.07 24.61
N ASP A 41 -2.49 6.66 23.69
CA ASP A 41 -1.13 6.18 23.99
C ASP A 41 -0.13 7.35 24.12
N THR A 42 -0.57 8.52 24.63
CA THR A 42 0.20 9.77 24.66
C THR A 42 0.37 10.26 26.10
N ILE A 43 1.57 10.74 26.43
CA ILE A 43 1.88 11.40 27.71
C ILE A 43 1.28 12.81 27.67
N GLU A 44 0.46 13.17 28.66
CA GLU A 44 -0.27 14.45 28.69
C GLU A 44 0.64 15.66 28.93
N VAL A 45 1.82 15.45 29.52
CA VAL A 45 2.83 16.49 29.73
C VAL A 45 3.67 16.66 28.46
N PRO A 46 3.57 17.81 27.76
CA PRO A 46 4.36 18.04 26.54
C PRO A 46 5.80 18.40 26.87
N ILE A 47 6.70 18.06 25.95
CA ILE A 47 8.08 18.57 25.95
C ILE A 47 8.07 19.93 25.26
N LYS A 48 8.38 20.98 26.01
CA LYS A 48 8.29 22.36 25.54
C LYS A 48 9.59 22.79 24.85
N HIS A 49 10.73 22.38 25.40
CA HIS A 49 12.03 22.79 24.88
C HIS A 49 12.39 22.10 23.56
N SER A 50 13.13 22.82 22.73
CA SER A 50 13.74 22.30 21.51
C SER A 50 15.07 21.59 21.78
N PHE A 51 15.61 20.90 20.77
CA PHE A 51 16.96 20.32 20.89
C PHE A 51 18.07 21.37 20.95
N ILE A 52 17.85 22.58 20.40
CA ILE A 52 18.81 23.68 20.47
C ILE A 52 18.80 24.32 21.86
N GLU A 53 17.62 24.46 22.46
CA GLU A 53 17.46 25.00 23.82
C GLU A 53 17.96 24.02 24.89
N GLY A 54 17.87 22.72 24.61
CA GLY A 54 18.25 21.66 25.52
C GLY A 54 17.07 21.15 26.35
N LEU A 55 17.08 19.85 26.64
CA LEU A 55 15.98 19.18 27.36
C LEU A 55 16.27 19.15 28.86
N THR A 56 15.25 19.42 29.67
CA THR A 56 15.32 19.17 31.12
C THR A 56 15.38 17.67 31.41
N ILE A 57 15.85 17.29 32.61
CA ILE A 57 15.98 15.87 33.02
C ILE A 57 14.65 15.11 32.84
N ASN A 58 13.53 15.73 33.24
CA ASN A 58 12.21 15.13 33.14
C ASN A 58 11.76 14.96 31.67
N GLU A 59 12.01 15.97 30.82
CA GLU A 59 11.67 15.90 29.40
C GLU A 59 12.51 14.87 28.64
N TYR A 60 13.80 14.79 28.96
CA TYR A 60 14.70 13.77 28.39
C TYR A 60 14.27 12.35 28.80
N PHE A 61 13.93 12.16 30.08
CA PHE A 61 13.42 10.88 30.57
C PHE A 61 12.10 10.50 29.89
N ASN A 62 11.16 11.43 29.76
CA ASN A 62 9.89 11.19 29.08
C ASN A 62 10.07 10.90 27.58
N SER A 63 11.03 11.55 26.91
CA SER A 63 11.36 11.26 25.51
C SER A 63 11.96 9.87 25.31
N SER A 64 12.55 9.27 26.35
CA SER A 64 13.21 7.96 26.26
C SER A 64 12.21 6.80 26.11
N TYR A 65 10.98 6.95 26.61
CA TYR A 65 9.93 5.93 26.50
C TYR A 65 9.54 5.66 25.04
N GLY A 66 9.23 6.71 24.29
CA GLY A 66 8.88 6.60 22.87
C GLY A 66 10.04 6.03 22.04
N ALA A 67 11.27 6.45 22.33
CA ALA A 67 12.47 5.94 21.66
C ALA A 67 12.69 4.44 21.90
N ARG A 68 12.56 3.96 23.15
CA ARG A 68 12.71 2.53 23.48
C ARG A 68 11.61 1.65 22.89
N LYS A 69 10.35 2.11 22.93
CA LYS A 69 9.23 1.42 22.28
C LYS A 69 9.48 1.29 20.79
N GLY A 70 9.90 2.37 20.14
CA GLY A 70 10.33 2.37 18.74
C GLY A 70 11.40 1.33 18.47
N MET A 71 12.53 1.35 19.20
CA MET A 71 13.62 0.37 19.04
C MET A 71 13.16 -1.08 19.19
N THR A 72 12.26 -1.35 20.14
CA THR A 72 11.74 -2.70 20.38
C THR A 72 10.80 -3.14 19.26
N ASP A 73 9.91 -2.25 18.81
CA ASP A 73 8.99 -2.50 17.70
C ASP A 73 9.73 -2.82 16.41
N ILE A 74 10.89 -2.18 16.17
CA ILE A 74 11.74 -2.44 15.01
C ILE A 74 12.27 -3.87 15.04
N ALA A 75 12.83 -4.28 16.18
CA ALA A 75 13.37 -5.61 16.35
C ALA A 75 12.28 -6.68 16.22
N MET A 76 11.10 -6.43 16.79
CA MET A 76 10.00 -7.40 16.80
C MET A 76 9.24 -7.46 15.47
N LYS A 77 8.86 -6.33 14.86
CA LYS A 77 7.97 -6.31 13.70
C LYS A 77 8.65 -6.80 12.41
N THR A 78 9.98 -6.64 12.30
CA THR A 78 10.76 -7.20 11.18
C THR A 78 10.59 -8.71 11.07
N SER A 79 10.54 -9.43 12.21
CA SER A 79 10.32 -10.88 12.21
C SER A 79 8.93 -11.25 11.69
N LYS A 80 7.90 -10.46 12.03
CA LYS A 80 6.52 -10.70 11.60
C LYS A 80 6.34 -10.49 10.10
N SER A 81 6.91 -9.41 9.55
CA SER A 81 6.86 -9.13 8.12
C SER A 81 7.67 -10.14 7.32
N GLY A 82 8.86 -10.55 7.79
CA GLY A 82 9.63 -11.63 7.17
C GLY A 82 8.89 -12.97 7.15
N TYR A 83 8.23 -13.34 8.25
CA TYR A 83 7.40 -14.55 8.29
C TYR A 83 6.22 -14.48 7.33
N MET A 84 5.60 -13.30 7.19
CA MET A 84 4.53 -13.08 6.22
C MET A 84 5.02 -13.24 4.78
N THR A 85 6.16 -12.63 4.41
CA THR A 85 6.74 -12.77 3.08
C THR A 85 7.04 -14.23 2.78
N ARG A 86 7.57 -14.99 3.75
CA ARG A 86 7.78 -16.44 3.60
C ARG A 86 6.49 -17.18 3.29
N LYS A 87 5.40 -16.90 4.02
CA LYS A 87 4.08 -17.50 3.76
C LYS A 87 3.55 -17.16 2.36
N LEU A 88 3.70 -15.90 1.93
CA LEU A 88 3.26 -15.45 0.61
C LEU A 88 4.02 -16.18 -0.51
N VAL A 89 5.34 -16.31 -0.37
CA VAL A 89 6.17 -17.04 -1.35
C VAL A 89 5.77 -18.52 -1.39
N ASP A 90 5.61 -19.17 -0.23
CA ASP A 90 5.24 -20.59 -0.15
C ASP A 90 3.87 -20.85 -0.82
N ALA A 91 2.90 -19.95 -0.64
CA ALA A 91 1.59 -20.06 -1.26
C ALA A 91 1.59 -19.76 -2.78
N ALA A 92 2.51 -18.93 -3.26
CA ALA A 92 2.50 -18.43 -4.63
C ALA A 92 3.58 -19.02 -5.55
N GLN A 93 4.52 -19.83 -5.03
CA GLN A 93 5.68 -20.32 -5.79
C GLN A 93 5.33 -21.12 -7.06
N GLU A 94 4.16 -21.77 -7.09
CA GLU A 94 3.70 -22.56 -8.24
C GLU A 94 3.01 -21.70 -9.33
N VAL A 95 2.84 -20.40 -9.10
CA VAL A 95 2.20 -19.48 -10.04
C VAL A 95 3.24 -18.99 -11.05
N ILE A 96 3.30 -19.70 -12.18
CA ILE A 96 4.22 -19.46 -13.30
C ILE A 96 3.41 -19.21 -14.58
N ILE A 97 3.93 -18.42 -15.52
CA ILE A 97 3.32 -18.31 -16.86
C ILE A 97 3.68 -19.53 -17.69
N ASN A 98 2.69 -20.31 -18.11
CA ASN A 98 2.91 -21.51 -18.90
C ASN A 98 2.32 -21.43 -20.31
N ASP A 99 1.18 -20.76 -20.47
CA ASP A 99 0.45 -20.68 -21.73
C ASP A 99 0.40 -19.24 -22.27
N SER A 100 0.21 -19.08 -23.58
CA SER A 100 0.00 -17.75 -24.19
C SER A 100 -1.43 -17.23 -23.98
N ASP A 101 -2.44 -18.08 -24.21
CA ASP A 101 -3.86 -17.75 -24.02
C ASP A 101 -4.65 -18.95 -23.48
N CYS A 102 -5.56 -18.70 -22.55
CA CYS A 102 -6.49 -19.70 -22.02
C CYS A 102 -7.89 -19.63 -22.65
N ASN A 103 -8.12 -18.71 -23.60
CA ASN A 103 -9.40 -18.50 -24.30
C ASN A 103 -10.59 -18.27 -23.36
N THR A 104 -10.35 -17.70 -22.18
CA THR A 104 -11.43 -17.33 -21.26
C THR A 104 -12.16 -16.09 -21.78
N ASN A 105 -13.49 -16.14 -21.71
CA ASN A 105 -14.38 -14.99 -21.95
C ASN A 105 -14.82 -14.34 -20.63
N LYS A 106 -14.25 -14.77 -19.49
CA LYS A 106 -14.55 -14.21 -18.17
C LYS A 106 -13.46 -13.24 -17.77
N GLY A 107 -13.88 -12.11 -17.22
CA GLY A 107 -12.99 -11.06 -16.75
C GLY A 107 -13.53 -10.35 -15.53
N ILE A 108 -12.80 -9.33 -15.10
CA ILE A 108 -13.20 -8.47 -14.00
C ILE A 108 -13.63 -7.11 -14.56
N VAL A 109 -14.77 -6.62 -14.07
CA VAL A 109 -15.20 -5.25 -14.37
C VAL A 109 -14.42 -4.32 -13.47
N VAL A 110 -13.54 -3.53 -14.05
CA VAL A 110 -12.75 -2.52 -13.35
C VAL A 110 -13.48 -1.19 -13.45
N SER A 111 -13.67 -0.55 -12.30
CA SER A 111 -14.16 0.81 -12.17
C SER A 111 -13.16 1.66 -11.39
N VAL A 112 -13.33 2.99 -11.44
CA VAL A 112 -12.62 3.91 -10.56
C VAL A 112 -12.84 3.51 -9.11
N VAL A 113 -11.78 3.50 -8.30
CA VAL A 113 -11.87 3.27 -6.85
C VAL A 113 -11.98 4.62 -6.16
N SER A 114 -13.19 4.97 -5.75
CA SER A 114 -13.44 6.11 -4.86
C SER A 114 -13.60 5.61 -3.43
N THR A 115 -12.99 6.30 -2.48
CA THR A 115 -13.12 5.99 -1.05
C THR A 115 -14.57 6.23 -0.62
N ILE A 116 -15.27 5.19 -0.14
CA ILE A 116 -16.68 5.28 0.28
C ILE A 116 -16.82 5.94 1.68
N THR A 117 -15.73 6.25 2.37
CA THR A 117 -15.77 6.73 3.76
C THR A 117 -15.17 8.12 3.94
N ASN A 118 -16.08 9.06 4.23
CA ASN A 118 -15.91 10.37 4.89
C ASN A 118 -15.21 11.51 4.12
N SER A 119 -16.07 12.39 3.58
CA SER A 119 -16.15 13.81 3.92
C SER A 119 -14.86 14.64 3.94
N LEU A 120 -14.52 15.22 2.77
CA LEU A 120 -14.16 16.63 2.49
C LEU A 120 -13.19 16.77 1.33
N ASP A 121 -12.41 15.73 1.02
CA ASP A 121 -11.66 15.61 -0.22
C ASP A 121 -12.00 14.25 -0.83
N GLY A 122 -12.78 14.26 -1.91
CA GLY A 122 -13.09 13.06 -2.71
C GLY A 122 -11.83 12.57 -3.44
N GLY A 123 -10.83 12.13 -2.68
CA GLY A 123 -9.58 11.62 -3.19
C GLY A 123 -9.85 10.35 -3.98
N VAL A 124 -9.74 10.44 -5.30
CA VAL A 124 -9.65 9.28 -6.18
C VAL A 124 -8.38 8.52 -5.76
N VAL A 125 -8.53 7.28 -5.28
CA VAL A 125 -7.39 6.49 -4.79
C VAL A 125 -6.57 5.99 -5.98
N GLU A 126 -7.26 5.48 -7.01
CA GLU A 126 -6.68 5.06 -8.28
C GLU A 126 -7.63 5.43 -9.42
N THR A 127 -7.06 5.98 -10.49
CA THR A 127 -7.80 6.31 -11.71
C THR A 127 -8.07 5.05 -12.53
N LEU A 128 -9.08 5.08 -13.41
CA LEU A 128 -9.35 3.95 -14.31
C LEU A 128 -8.13 3.65 -15.19
N SER A 129 -7.46 4.69 -15.71
CA SER A 129 -6.27 4.58 -16.55
C SER A 129 -5.16 3.77 -15.89
N GLU A 130 -4.82 4.06 -14.64
CA GLU A 130 -3.74 3.35 -13.93
C GLU A 130 -4.05 1.86 -13.74
N ARG A 131 -5.33 1.51 -13.56
CA ARG A 131 -5.76 0.12 -13.33
C ARG A 131 -5.82 -0.74 -14.60
N ILE A 132 -6.11 -0.12 -15.74
CA ILE A 132 -6.27 -0.84 -17.02
C ILE A 132 -4.98 -0.93 -17.82
N VAL A 133 -4.00 -0.05 -17.56
CA VAL A 133 -2.68 -0.10 -18.21
C VAL A 133 -2.06 -1.48 -18.04
N THR A 134 -1.43 -2.00 -19.09
CA THR A 134 -0.82 -3.35 -19.20
C THR A 134 -1.78 -4.54 -19.21
N ARG A 135 -3.11 -4.33 -19.27
CA ARG A 135 -4.11 -5.43 -19.28
C ARG A 135 -4.74 -5.62 -20.66
N TYR A 136 -5.32 -6.79 -20.88
CA TYR A 136 -6.09 -7.10 -22.10
C TYR A 136 -7.58 -6.82 -21.89
N THR A 137 -8.24 -6.25 -22.91
CA THR A 137 -9.70 -6.10 -22.95
C THR A 137 -10.38 -7.42 -23.29
N ILE A 138 -11.61 -7.62 -22.79
CA ILE A 138 -12.47 -8.71 -23.28
C ILE A 138 -13.47 -8.15 -24.29
N ASP A 139 -14.20 -7.12 -23.88
CA ASP A 139 -15.16 -6.45 -24.74
C ASP A 139 -14.51 -5.21 -25.40
N PRO A 140 -14.92 -4.87 -26.62
CA PRO A 140 -14.50 -3.62 -27.25
C PRO A 140 -15.01 -2.42 -26.45
N ILE A 141 -14.15 -1.41 -26.29
CA ILE A 141 -14.48 -0.19 -25.56
C ILE A 141 -14.85 0.90 -26.58
N TYR A 142 -16.06 1.44 -26.44
CA TYR A 142 -16.56 2.55 -27.25
C TYR A 142 -16.63 3.83 -26.43
N ASP A 143 -16.51 4.98 -27.10
CA ASP A 143 -16.85 6.26 -26.51
C ASP A 143 -18.39 6.41 -26.44
N GLU A 144 -18.91 6.76 -25.27
CA GLU A 144 -20.35 6.96 -25.05
C GLU A 144 -20.92 8.13 -25.89
N LYS A 145 -20.09 9.13 -26.23
CA LYS A 145 -20.54 10.34 -26.94
C LYS A 145 -20.47 10.21 -28.45
N THR A 146 -19.35 9.71 -28.97
CA THR A 146 -19.10 9.64 -30.42
C THR A 146 -19.48 8.28 -31.01
N LYS A 147 -19.65 7.25 -30.15
CA LYS A 147 -19.80 5.83 -30.54
C LYS A 147 -18.62 5.31 -31.38
N GLU A 148 -17.48 5.99 -31.34
CA GLU A 148 -16.26 5.53 -31.98
C GLU A 148 -15.62 4.41 -31.16
N LEU A 149 -15.01 3.45 -31.86
CA LEU A 149 -14.25 2.38 -31.24
C LEU A 149 -12.93 2.95 -30.71
N LEU A 150 -12.72 2.91 -29.39
CA LEU A 150 -11.47 3.35 -28.76
C LEU A 150 -10.43 2.22 -28.75
N VAL A 151 -10.86 1.03 -28.35
CA VAL A 151 -10.02 -0.16 -28.16
C VAL A 151 -10.81 -1.39 -28.59
N ASP A 152 -10.20 -2.24 -29.42
CA ASP A 152 -10.83 -3.48 -29.90
C ASP A 152 -10.80 -4.59 -28.84
N ALA A 153 -11.58 -5.64 -29.04
CA ALA A 153 -11.57 -6.81 -28.18
C ALA A 153 -10.21 -7.54 -28.19
N ASP A 154 -9.81 -8.11 -27.04
CA ASP A 154 -8.56 -8.87 -26.88
C ASP A 154 -7.28 -8.11 -27.27
N THR A 155 -7.28 -6.80 -27.07
CA THR A 155 -6.12 -5.94 -27.31
C THR A 155 -5.46 -5.51 -26.00
N LEU A 156 -4.13 -5.42 -26.04
CA LEU A 156 -3.33 -4.95 -24.91
C LEU A 156 -3.47 -3.43 -24.78
N ILE A 157 -3.82 -2.96 -23.58
CA ILE A 157 -3.95 -1.54 -23.28
C ILE A 157 -2.57 -0.96 -22.96
N THR A 158 -2.03 -0.19 -23.90
CA THR A 158 -0.84 0.65 -23.70
C THR A 158 -1.19 1.95 -22.97
N SER A 159 -0.19 2.66 -22.44
CA SER A 159 -0.40 3.94 -21.75
C SER A 159 -1.12 4.97 -22.65
N GLU A 160 -0.82 4.99 -23.95
CA GLU A 160 -1.50 5.87 -24.91
C GLU A 160 -2.99 5.55 -25.07
N LEU A 161 -3.34 4.26 -25.11
CA LEU A 161 -4.73 3.82 -25.19
C LEU A 161 -5.47 4.13 -23.87
N ALA A 162 -4.80 3.96 -22.73
CA ALA A 162 -5.37 4.31 -21.43
C ALA A 162 -5.67 5.81 -21.31
N GLU A 163 -4.81 6.68 -21.82
CA GLU A 163 -5.08 8.12 -21.88
C GLU A 163 -6.27 8.47 -22.78
N LYS A 164 -6.43 7.77 -23.92
CA LYS A 164 -7.62 7.94 -24.77
C LYS A 164 -8.90 7.55 -24.04
N ILE A 165 -8.88 6.42 -23.33
CA ILE A 165 -10.01 5.95 -22.50
C ILE A 165 -10.32 6.97 -21.39
N ALA A 166 -9.29 7.55 -20.76
CA ALA A 166 -9.48 8.58 -19.74
C ALA A 166 -10.13 9.86 -20.31
N LYS A 167 -9.70 10.32 -21.49
CA LYS A 167 -10.28 11.50 -22.18
C LYS A 167 -11.74 11.27 -22.58
N ALA A 168 -12.09 10.04 -22.95
CA ALA A 168 -13.46 9.65 -23.27
C ALA A 168 -14.37 9.54 -22.03
N ASN A 169 -13.83 9.67 -20.80
CA ASN A 169 -14.57 9.55 -19.53
C ASN A 169 -15.31 8.21 -19.36
N VAL A 170 -14.75 7.12 -19.87
CA VAL A 170 -15.29 5.78 -19.65
C VAL A 170 -15.21 5.45 -18.15
N THR A 171 -16.30 4.94 -17.59
CA THR A 171 -16.39 4.68 -16.13
C THR A 171 -16.05 3.25 -15.74
N LYS A 172 -16.26 2.30 -16.66
CA LYS A 172 -16.09 0.86 -16.44
C LYS A 172 -15.49 0.19 -17.67
N ALA A 173 -14.58 -0.75 -17.46
CA ALA A 173 -14.02 -1.58 -18.51
C ALA A 173 -13.98 -3.05 -18.07
N LEU A 174 -14.34 -3.97 -18.97
CA LEU A 174 -14.20 -5.40 -18.75
C LEU A 174 -12.81 -5.84 -19.25
N ILE A 175 -11.96 -6.28 -18.32
CA ILE A 175 -10.59 -6.70 -18.62
C ILE A 175 -10.34 -8.16 -18.23
N ARG A 176 -9.36 -8.78 -18.88
CA ARG A 176 -8.80 -10.06 -18.47
C ARG A 176 -8.05 -9.89 -17.15
N SER A 177 -8.13 -10.91 -16.29
CA SER A 177 -7.52 -10.91 -14.97
C SER A 177 -6.99 -12.30 -14.62
N PRO A 178 -5.90 -12.41 -13.84
CA PRO A 178 -5.40 -13.69 -13.35
C PRO A 178 -6.44 -14.52 -12.59
N ILE A 179 -7.41 -13.88 -11.93
CA ILE A 179 -8.45 -14.54 -11.11
C ILE A 179 -9.36 -15.45 -11.96
N TYR A 180 -9.63 -15.06 -13.20
CA TYR A 180 -10.53 -15.80 -14.12
C TYR A 180 -9.78 -16.58 -15.19
N CYS A 181 -8.46 -16.74 -15.04
CA CYS A 181 -7.65 -17.56 -15.93
C CYS A 181 -8.09 -19.02 -15.85
N GLN A 182 -8.22 -19.68 -16.99
CA GLN A 182 -8.61 -21.09 -17.10
C GLN A 182 -7.45 -22.00 -17.49
N SER A 183 -6.20 -21.54 -17.38
CA SER A 183 -5.02 -22.39 -17.59
C SER A 183 -4.96 -23.48 -16.52
N THR A 184 -4.52 -24.68 -16.91
CA THR A 184 -4.47 -25.85 -16.04
C THR A 184 -3.30 -25.82 -15.04
N LYS A 185 -2.19 -25.17 -15.42
CA LYS A 185 -1.00 -25.02 -14.60
C LYS A 185 -0.55 -23.57 -14.69
N GLY A 186 -0.65 -22.83 -13.59
CA GLY A 186 -0.21 -21.43 -13.54
C GLY A 186 -1.15 -20.48 -14.27
N LEU A 187 -0.58 -19.54 -15.03
CA LEU A 187 -1.32 -18.45 -15.68
C LEU A 187 -1.00 -18.31 -17.17
N CYS A 188 -1.92 -17.67 -17.88
CA CYS A 188 -1.77 -17.33 -19.30
C CYS A 188 -1.14 -15.93 -19.47
N GLN A 189 -0.33 -15.72 -20.53
CA GLN A 189 0.29 -14.42 -20.83
C GLN A 189 -0.76 -13.32 -20.96
N LYS A 190 -1.84 -13.52 -21.72
CA LYS A 190 -2.89 -12.49 -21.91
C LYS A 190 -3.68 -12.15 -20.64
N CYS A 191 -3.79 -13.12 -19.73
CA CYS A 191 -4.50 -12.96 -18.46
C CYS A 191 -3.70 -12.10 -17.48
N PHE A 192 -2.37 -12.17 -17.58
CA PHE A 192 -1.46 -11.35 -16.82
C PHE A 192 -1.17 -10.01 -17.51
N GLY A 193 -0.74 -10.00 -18.76
CA GLY A 193 -0.35 -8.80 -19.49
C GLY A 193 1.17 -8.60 -19.49
N ASN A 194 1.62 -7.37 -19.23
CA ASN A 194 3.05 -7.03 -19.31
C ASN A 194 3.81 -7.29 -18.01
N ASP A 195 5.10 -7.55 -18.16
CA ASP A 195 6.06 -7.45 -17.06
C ASP A 195 6.30 -5.97 -16.76
N LEU A 196 6.14 -5.58 -15.48
CA LEU A 196 6.31 -4.20 -15.03
C LEU A 196 7.77 -3.72 -15.09
N THR A 197 8.72 -4.64 -15.21
CA THR A 197 10.17 -4.34 -15.24
C THR A 197 10.64 -3.96 -16.63
N THR A 198 10.22 -4.71 -17.65
CA THR A 198 10.61 -4.49 -19.06
C THR A 198 9.55 -3.71 -19.83
N ASN A 199 8.32 -3.65 -19.31
CA ASN A 199 7.14 -3.10 -19.98
C ASN A 199 6.74 -3.85 -21.27
N ASP A 200 7.28 -5.04 -21.49
CA ASP A 200 6.94 -5.94 -22.58
C ASP A 200 5.98 -7.04 -22.10
N LEU A 201 5.37 -7.77 -23.03
CA LEU A 201 4.54 -8.93 -22.71
C LEU A 201 5.34 -9.94 -21.88
N VAL A 202 4.74 -10.44 -20.79
CA VAL A 202 5.43 -11.34 -19.88
C VAL A 202 5.89 -12.62 -20.60
N GLN A 203 7.12 -13.06 -20.33
CA GLN A 203 7.67 -14.26 -20.95
C GLN A 203 7.10 -15.56 -20.35
N ILE A 204 7.06 -16.62 -21.16
CA ILE A 204 6.71 -17.96 -20.69
C ILE A 204 7.85 -18.48 -19.81
N GLY A 205 7.49 -19.05 -18.65
CA GLY A 205 8.42 -19.51 -17.62
C GLY A 205 8.68 -18.51 -16.50
N THR A 206 8.14 -17.28 -16.58
CA THR A 206 8.32 -16.28 -15.51
C THR A 206 7.57 -16.67 -14.24
N ALA A 207 8.27 -16.69 -13.11
CA ALA A 207 7.75 -17.02 -11.79
C ALA A 207 7.03 -15.81 -11.14
N ILE A 208 5.88 -15.44 -11.70
CA ILE A 208 5.11 -14.26 -11.27
C ILE A 208 4.68 -14.32 -9.81
N GLY A 209 4.36 -15.50 -9.28
CA GLY A 209 3.93 -15.63 -7.90
C GLY A 209 5.00 -15.19 -6.90
N VAL A 210 6.26 -15.54 -7.16
CA VAL A 210 7.40 -15.12 -6.33
C VAL A 210 7.59 -13.60 -6.43
N ILE A 211 7.51 -13.04 -7.64
CA ILE A 211 7.62 -11.60 -7.87
C ILE A 211 6.52 -10.86 -7.10
N ALA A 212 5.26 -11.28 -7.23
CA ALA A 212 4.13 -10.68 -6.54
C ALA A 212 4.25 -10.78 -5.01
N ALA A 213 4.69 -11.93 -4.49
CA ALA A 213 4.92 -12.11 -3.06
C ALA A 213 6.01 -11.16 -2.52
N GLN A 214 7.09 -10.93 -3.27
CA GLN A 214 8.14 -9.99 -2.91
C GLN A 214 7.65 -8.54 -3.00
N SER A 215 6.92 -8.18 -4.05
CA SER A 215 6.36 -6.84 -4.23
C SER A 215 5.39 -6.43 -3.13
N ILE A 216 4.75 -7.40 -2.45
CA ILE A 216 3.92 -7.14 -1.26
C ILE A 216 4.77 -7.20 0.02
N GLY A 217 5.64 -8.20 0.11
CA GLY A 217 6.43 -8.49 1.30
C GLY A 217 7.44 -7.39 1.65
N GLU A 218 8.18 -6.87 0.68
CA GLU A 218 9.19 -5.82 0.91
C GLU A 218 8.54 -4.53 1.43
N PRO A 219 7.52 -3.93 0.77
CA PRO A 219 6.80 -2.80 1.34
C PRO A 219 6.12 -3.12 2.66
N GLY A 220 5.66 -4.36 2.86
CA GLY A 220 5.12 -4.82 4.15
C GLY A 220 6.14 -4.71 5.28
N THR A 221 7.39 -5.13 5.05
CA THR A 221 8.48 -4.91 5.99
C THR A 221 8.71 -3.41 6.19
N GLN A 222 8.70 -2.62 5.11
CA GLN A 222 8.90 -1.18 5.17
C GLN A 222 7.79 -0.45 5.95
N LEU A 223 6.52 -0.86 5.84
CA LEU A 223 5.39 -0.28 6.59
C LEU A 223 5.52 -0.55 8.09
N THR A 224 5.99 -1.74 8.47
CA THR A 224 6.28 -2.05 9.88
C THR A 224 7.45 -1.26 10.45
N MET A 225 8.30 -0.81 9.53
CA MET A 225 9.55 -0.13 9.79
C MET A 225 9.35 1.40 9.83
N ARG A 226 8.65 2.03 8.88
CA ARG A 226 8.44 3.49 8.70
C ARG A 226 7.92 4.26 9.93
N THR A 227 7.42 3.58 10.97
CA THR A 227 7.30 4.15 12.33
C THR A 227 8.63 4.68 12.91
N PHE A 228 9.76 4.41 12.26
CA PHE A 228 11.11 4.87 12.61
C PHE A 228 11.25 6.38 12.82
N HIS A 229 10.69 7.20 11.93
CA HIS A 229 11.15 8.57 11.76
C HIS A 229 10.45 9.59 12.65
N THR A 230 9.42 9.18 13.38
CA THR A 230 8.65 10.08 14.26
C THR A 230 9.19 10.12 15.69
N GLY A 231 10.09 9.20 16.07
CA GLY A 231 10.73 9.22 17.39
C GLY A 231 9.74 9.16 18.56
N GLY A 232 8.55 8.58 18.34
CA GLY A 232 7.49 8.49 19.34
C GLY A 232 6.64 9.76 19.49
N THR A 233 6.77 10.76 18.61
CA THR A 233 5.83 11.90 18.53
C THR A 233 4.45 11.44 18.09
N ALA A 234 3.41 11.93 18.78
CA ALA A 234 2.03 11.45 18.59
C ALA A 234 1.31 12.01 17.34
N ASN A 235 1.98 12.83 16.51
CA ASN A 235 1.34 13.61 15.45
C ASN A 235 1.18 12.88 14.11
N GLU A 236 1.68 11.65 13.94
CA GLU A 236 1.47 10.88 12.71
C GLU A 236 0.49 9.73 12.96
N GLY A 237 -0.54 9.65 12.11
CA GLY A 237 -1.58 8.63 12.16
C GLY A 237 -0.99 7.23 12.27
N ASN A 238 -1.66 6.36 13.02
CA ASN A 238 -1.13 5.08 13.44
C ASN A 238 -1.00 4.08 12.27
N ILE A 239 0.05 4.21 11.46
CA ILE A 239 0.38 3.37 10.29
C ILE A 239 0.45 1.88 10.67
N THR A 240 0.67 1.54 11.96
CA THR A 240 0.69 0.16 12.44
C THR A 240 -0.61 -0.60 12.24
N GLN A 241 -1.74 0.10 12.03
CA GLN A 241 -2.99 -0.55 11.64
C GLN A 241 -2.89 -1.19 10.25
N GLY A 242 -2.07 -0.66 9.34
CA GLY A 242 -1.95 -1.13 7.97
C GLY A 242 -1.43 -2.57 7.86
N PHE A 243 -0.33 -2.89 8.56
CA PHE A 243 0.25 -4.24 8.50
C PHE A 243 -0.62 -5.29 9.18
N GLU A 244 -1.16 -5.01 10.37
CA GLU A 244 -2.05 -5.95 11.06
C GLU A 244 -3.36 -6.14 10.29
N ARG A 245 -3.89 -5.10 9.63
CA ARG A 245 -5.04 -5.23 8.74
C ARG A 245 -4.74 -6.10 7.52
N LEU A 246 -3.59 -5.87 6.89
CA LEU A 246 -3.13 -6.65 5.75
C LEU A 246 -2.98 -8.13 6.14
N LYS A 247 -2.38 -8.41 7.29
CA LYS A 247 -2.31 -9.77 7.85
C LYS A 247 -3.70 -10.39 8.06
N GLN A 248 -4.66 -9.67 8.62
CA GLN A 248 -6.03 -10.17 8.80
C GLN A 248 -6.68 -10.58 7.48
N ILE A 249 -6.46 -9.80 6.42
CA ILE A 249 -7.00 -10.08 5.09
C ILE A 249 -6.41 -11.39 4.53
N PHE A 250 -5.08 -11.56 4.65
CA PHE A 250 -4.40 -12.77 4.14
C PHE A 250 -4.66 -14.02 4.97
N ASP A 251 -4.70 -13.91 6.31
CA ASP A 251 -5.01 -15.05 7.19
C ASP A 251 -6.54 -15.31 7.30
N VAL A 252 -7.38 -14.56 6.56
CA VAL A 252 -8.86 -14.65 6.55
C VAL A 252 -9.45 -14.59 7.97
N VAL A 253 -8.88 -13.73 8.80
CA VAL A 253 -9.33 -13.53 10.18
C VAL A 253 -10.40 -12.44 10.19
N SER A 254 -11.58 -12.75 10.74
CA SER A 254 -12.64 -11.76 10.92
C SER A 254 -12.09 -10.55 11.70
N PRO A 255 -12.37 -9.32 11.24
CA PRO A 255 -11.99 -8.15 12.02
C PRO A 255 -12.63 -8.27 13.39
N LYS A 256 -11.84 -8.12 14.46
CA LYS A 256 -12.40 -7.98 15.79
C LYS A 256 -13.29 -6.74 15.77
N GLU A 257 -14.57 -6.89 16.06
CA GLU A 257 -15.43 -5.76 16.39
C GLU A 257 -14.80 -5.06 17.60
N TRP A 258 -14.32 -3.84 17.40
CA TRP A 258 -13.73 -2.99 18.43
C TRP A 258 -14.71 -1.88 18.80
#